data_AF-A0A7W2XX28-F1
#
_entry.id   AF-A0A7W2XX28-F1
#
_cell.length_a   1.000
_cell.length_b   1.000
_cell.length_c   1.000
_cell.angle_alpha   90.00
_cell.angle_beta   90.00
_cell.angle_gamma   90.00
#
_symmetry.space_group_name_H-M   'P 1'
#
loop_
_entity.id
_entity.type
_entity.pdbx_description
1 polymer ?
#
loop_
_entity_poly.entity_id
_entity_poly.type
_entity_poly.pdbx_seq_one_letter_code
_entity_poly.pdbx_strand_id
1 'polypeptide(L)'
;MSLSLVQSSLLDDDLSLFESIANNLVDKGYSISLDALPKNLTSLLLQQINELADENFKRAGIGRAKDHVINDAIRTDEICWITGNTEASGAWIKWAGSLQNYLNKHLFLGLFSFESHFSHYGKGDFYKQHKDAFKGEGNRVLSVVVYLNQDWSLEDGGELIIYPEQDLDSGIIAGNKITVIPNAGTIVVFLSEEFPHEVLPALRDRYAIAGWFRLNTSIANNIDPPR
;
A
#
# COMPACT_ATOMS: atom_id res chain seq x y z
N MET A 1 -8.94 -25.12 -26.35
CA MET A 1 -8.58 -25.31 -24.93
C MET A 1 -8.02 -23.99 -24.37
N SER A 2 -8.79 -22.90 -24.30
CA SER A 2 -8.14 -21.58 -24.43
C SER A 2 -8.67 -20.43 -23.57
N LEU A 3 -9.60 -20.65 -22.62
CA LEU A 3 -10.03 -19.60 -21.68
C LEU A 3 -10.10 -20.12 -20.25
N SER A 4 -10.63 -21.34 -20.03
CA SER A 4 -10.77 -21.92 -18.69
C SER A 4 -9.43 -22.23 -18.00
N LEU A 5 -8.42 -22.67 -18.76
CA LEU A 5 -7.10 -23.00 -18.21
C LEU A 5 -6.28 -21.76 -17.84
N VAL A 6 -6.43 -20.67 -18.61
CA VAL A 6 -5.77 -19.38 -18.32
C VAL A 6 -6.45 -18.70 -17.13
N GLN A 7 -7.78 -18.80 -17.03
CA GLN A 7 -8.51 -18.24 -15.90
C GLN A 7 -8.29 -19.04 -14.60
N SER A 8 -8.09 -20.36 -14.68
CA SER A 8 -7.72 -21.17 -13.51
C SER A 8 -6.30 -20.88 -13.05
N SER A 9 -5.33 -20.74 -13.96
CA SER A 9 -3.95 -20.43 -13.58
C SER A 9 -3.82 -19.04 -12.93
N LEU A 10 -4.54 -18.03 -13.43
CA LEU A 10 -4.55 -16.69 -12.83
C LEU A 10 -5.15 -16.69 -11.41
N LEU A 11 -6.18 -17.51 -11.17
CA LEU A 11 -6.76 -17.67 -9.84
C LEU A 11 -5.81 -18.43 -8.89
N ASP A 12 -5.10 -19.44 -9.40
CA ASP A 12 -4.12 -20.21 -8.63
C ASP A 12 -2.89 -19.36 -8.26
N ASP A 13 -2.43 -18.49 -9.17
CA ASP A 13 -1.33 -17.56 -8.93
C ASP A 13 -1.68 -16.56 -7.82
N ASP A 14 -2.87 -15.94 -7.88
CA ASP A 14 -3.36 -15.02 -6.83
C ASP A 14 -3.47 -15.73 -5.47
N LEU A 15 -3.95 -16.98 -5.44
CA LEU A 15 -4.06 -17.74 -4.19
C LEU A 15 -2.70 -18.02 -3.55
N SER A 16 -1.70 -18.40 -4.36
CA SER A 16 -0.33 -18.63 -3.87
C SER A 16 0.30 -17.34 -3.31
N LEU A 17 0.04 -16.21 -3.95
CA LEU A 17 0.46 -14.90 -3.48
C LEU A 17 -0.21 -14.53 -2.15
N PHE A 18 -1.52 -14.71 -2.04
CA PHE A 18 -2.26 -14.41 -0.80
C PHE A 18 -1.82 -15.30 0.36
N GLU A 19 -1.53 -16.58 0.11
CA GLU A 19 -0.96 -17.49 1.10
C GLU A 19 0.41 -16.99 1.58
N SER A 20 1.28 -16.60 0.65
CA SER A 20 2.61 -16.05 0.97
C SER A 20 2.50 -14.77 1.81
N ILE A 21 1.60 -13.85 1.44
CA ILE A 21 1.33 -12.63 2.21
C ILE A 21 0.85 -12.98 3.61
N ALA A 22 -0.11 -13.91 3.74
CA ALA A 22 -0.65 -14.30 5.03
C ALA A 22 0.41 -14.90 5.95
N ASN A 23 1.22 -15.84 5.43
CA ASN A 23 2.30 -16.47 6.20
C ASN A 23 3.35 -15.45 6.63
N ASN A 24 3.75 -14.55 5.74
CA ASN A 24 4.71 -13.48 6.05
C ASN A 24 4.17 -12.50 7.10
N LEU A 25 2.88 -12.14 7.03
CA LEU A 25 2.25 -11.29 8.05
C LEU A 25 2.27 -11.95 9.43
N VAL A 26 2.05 -13.27 9.51
CA VAL A 26 2.12 -14.02 10.78
C VAL A 26 3.55 -14.13 11.31
N ASP A 27 4.51 -14.44 10.43
CA ASP A 27 5.89 -14.71 10.82
C ASP A 27 6.63 -13.43 11.26
N LYS A 28 6.47 -12.34 10.50
CA LYS A 28 7.28 -11.13 10.67
C LYS A 28 6.52 -9.82 10.60
N GLY A 29 5.19 -9.83 10.46
CA GLY A 29 4.36 -8.62 10.44
C GLY A 29 4.36 -7.82 9.12
N TYR A 30 5.14 -8.24 8.12
CA TYR A 30 5.18 -7.62 6.79
C TYR A 30 5.45 -8.66 5.69
N SER A 31 5.05 -8.36 4.46
CA SER A 31 5.33 -9.13 3.25
C SER A 31 5.81 -8.21 2.14
N ILE A 32 6.82 -8.64 1.38
CA ILE A 32 7.30 -7.96 0.18
C ILE A 32 7.33 -9.00 -0.94
N SER A 33 6.60 -8.74 -2.01
CA SER A 33 6.46 -9.64 -3.15
C SER A 33 6.80 -8.88 -4.42
N LEU A 34 7.92 -9.23 -5.05
CA LEU A 34 8.43 -8.58 -6.27
C LEU A 34 7.70 -9.15 -7.50
N ASP A 35 7.39 -8.29 -8.49
CA ASP A 35 6.69 -8.67 -9.74
C ASP A 35 5.46 -9.58 -9.49
N ALA A 36 4.69 -9.25 -8.45
CA ALA A 36 3.66 -10.12 -7.90
C ALA A 36 2.23 -9.68 -8.26
N LEU A 37 2.02 -8.39 -8.54
CA LEU A 37 0.69 -7.93 -8.97
C LEU A 37 0.34 -8.54 -10.34
N PRO A 38 -0.88 -9.10 -10.52
CA PRO A 38 -1.26 -9.72 -11.78
C PRO A 38 -0.99 -8.81 -12.98
N LYS A 39 -0.29 -9.35 -13.99
CA LYS A 39 0.23 -8.53 -15.11
C LYS A 39 -0.84 -7.72 -15.83
N ASN A 40 -2.04 -8.28 -15.98
CA ASN A 40 -3.18 -7.56 -16.56
C ASN A 40 -3.60 -6.36 -15.69
N LEU A 41 -3.66 -6.54 -14.37
CA LEU A 41 -3.99 -5.48 -13.43
C LEU A 41 -2.89 -4.40 -13.40
N THR A 42 -1.63 -4.81 -13.38
CA THR A 42 -0.47 -3.90 -13.48
C THR A 42 -0.55 -3.04 -14.74
N SER A 43 -0.80 -3.63 -15.91
CA SER A 43 -0.96 -2.89 -17.17
C SER A 43 -2.14 -1.92 -17.15
N LEU A 44 -3.29 -2.34 -16.62
CA LEU A 44 -4.48 -1.47 -16.50
C LEU A 44 -4.20 -0.25 -15.60
N LEU A 45 -3.53 -0.46 -14.47
CA LEU A 45 -3.17 0.61 -13.54
C LEU A 45 -2.12 1.55 -14.12
N LEU A 46 -1.11 1.01 -14.81
CA LEU A 46 -0.10 1.80 -15.53
C LEU A 46 -0.73 2.65 -16.64
N GLN A 47 -1.67 2.08 -17.40
CA GLN A 47 -2.37 2.86 -18.41
C GLN A 47 -3.17 3.98 -17.77
N GLN A 48 -3.95 3.68 -16.72
CA GLN A 48 -4.75 4.70 -16.04
C GLN A 48 -3.86 5.83 -15.50
N ILE A 49 -2.73 5.53 -14.86
CA ILE A 49 -1.90 6.59 -14.27
C ILE A 49 -1.23 7.48 -15.32
N ASN A 50 -0.85 6.91 -16.47
CA ASN A 50 -0.30 7.68 -17.59
C ASN A 50 -1.33 8.58 -18.28
N GLU A 51 -2.62 8.23 -18.20
CA GLU A 51 -3.74 9.00 -18.77
C GLU A 51 -4.37 9.97 -17.76
N LEU A 52 -4.04 9.84 -16.48
CA LEU A 52 -4.62 10.64 -15.41
C LEU A 52 -4.04 12.06 -15.46
N ALA A 53 -4.90 13.06 -15.67
CA ALA A 53 -4.45 14.45 -15.70
C ALA A 53 -3.95 14.92 -14.32
N ASP A 54 -2.86 15.70 -14.30
CA ASP A 54 -2.23 16.26 -13.10
C ASP A 54 -3.22 16.98 -12.17
N GLU A 55 -4.25 17.61 -12.74
CA GLU A 55 -5.30 18.31 -11.97
C GLU A 55 -6.10 17.41 -11.03
N ASN A 56 -6.11 16.10 -11.27
CA ASN A 56 -6.76 15.12 -10.39
C ASN A 56 -5.91 14.82 -9.15
N PHE A 57 -4.60 15.02 -9.22
CA PHE A 57 -3.71 14.91 -8.08
C PHE A 57 -3.85 16.13 -7.19
N LYS A 58 -3.87 15.89 -5.87
CA LYS A 58 -3.96 16.92 -4.84
C LYS A 58 -2.81 16.75 -3.87
N ARG A 59 -2.21 17.86 -3.42
CA ARG A 59 -1.20 17.86 -2.35
C ARG A 59 -1.70 17.04 -1.16
N ALA A 60 -0.90 16.05 -0.78
CA ALA A 60 -1.26 15.18 0.32
C ALA A 60 -1.05 15.91 1.67
N GLY A 61 -1.97 15.70 2.60
CA GLY A 61 -1.83 16.21 3.97
C GLY A 61 -1.55 15.11 4.98
N ILE A 62 -1.38 15.56 6.22
CA ILE A 62 -1.25 14.73 7.42
C ILE A 62 -2.41 15.05 8.38
N GLY A 63 -2.72 14.11 9.28
CA GLY A 63 -3.82 14.26 10.23
C GLY A 63 -5.18 13.83 9.66
N ARG A 64 -6.21 13.79 10.51
CA ARG A 64 -7.56 13.31 10.16
C ARG A 64 -8.59 14.40 10.32
N ALA A 65 -9.62 14.38 9.47
CA ALA A 65 -10.78 15.27 9.54
C ALA A 65 -10.39 16.75 9.72
N LYS A 66 -10.70 17.34 10.87
CA LYS A 66 -10.46 18.76 11.16
C LYS A 66 -8.99 19.12 11.38
N ASP A 67 -8.16 18.12 11.66
CA ASP A 67 -6.72 18.29 11.90
C ASP A 67 -5.89 18.02 10.63
N HIS A 68 -6.55 17.95 9.46
CA HIS A 68 -5.87 17.77 8.19
C HIS A 68 -5.08 19.03 7.80
N VAL A 69 -3.76 18.89 7.69
CA VAL A 69 -2.84 19.99 7.37
C VAL A 69 -1.87 19.54 6.27
N ILE A 70 -1.65 20.41 5.29
CA ILE A 70 -0.56 20.25 4.31
C ILE A 70 0.73 20.71 4.98
N ASN A 71 1.71 19.81 5.08
CA ASN A 71 3.00 20.10 5.69
C ASN A 71 4.13 19.54 4.83
N ASP A 72 4.66 20.38 3.95
CA ASP A 72 5.74 20.03 3.02
C ASP A 72 7.07 19.70 3.74
N ALA A 73 7.20 20.01 5.04
CA ALA A 73 8.35 19.54 5.81
C ALA A 73 8.23 18.08 6.25
N ILE A 74 7.07 17.42 6.05
CA ILE A 74 6.82 16.03 6.43
C ILE A 74 6.61 15.15 5.19
N ARG A 75 5.73 15.56 4.28
CA ARG A 75 5.47 14.85 3.03
C ARG A 75 5.24 15.85 1.91
N THR A 76 5.70 15.51 0.72
CA THR A 76 5.57 16.37 -0.44
C THR A 76 4.96 15.68 -1.64
N ASP A 77 4.29 14.54 -1.46
CA ASP A 77 3.61 13.85 -2.55
C ASP A 77 2.21 14.42 -2.84
N GLU A 78 1.70 14.04 -4.00
CA GLU A 78 0.33 14.28 -4.42
C GLU A 78 -0.44 12.98 -4.53
N ILE A 79 -1.73 13.02 -4.24
CA ILE A 79 -2.58 11.83 -4.23
C ILE A 79 -3.83 12.01 -5.07
N CYS A 80 -4.32 10.90 -5.64
CA CYS A 80 -5.62 10.80 -6.29
C CYS A 80 -6.35 9.57 -5.77
N TRP A 81 -7.46 9.77 -5.04
CA TRP A 81 -8.26 8.69 -4.47
C TRP A 81 -8.86 7.77 -5.53
N ILE A 82 -8.88 6.46 -5.25
CA ILE A 82 -9.40 5.44 -6.15
C ILE A 82 -10.83 5.08 -5.73
N THR A 83 -11.81 5.39 -6.59
CA THR A 83 -13.25 5.26 -6.28
C THR A 83 -14.00 4.19 -7.07
N GLY A 84 -13.33 3.45 -7.97
CA GLY A 84 -13.95 2.38 -8.77
C GLY A 84 -14.70 2.86 -10.02
N ASN A 85 -14.47 4.11 -10.45
CA ASN A 85 -15.17 4.73 -11.58
C ASN A 85 -14.57 4.39 -12.96
N THR A 86 -13.46 3.66 -12.98
CA THR A 86 -12.74 3.23 -14.20
C THR A 86 -12.58 1.72 -14.19
N GLU A 87 -12.31 1.11 -15.35
CA GLU A 87 -12.02 -0.33 -15.43
C GLU A 87 -10.86 -0.73 -14.51
N ALA A 88 -9.74 0.00 -14.57
CA ALA A 88 -8.56 -0.26 -13.77
C ALA A 88 -8.81 -0.09 -12.26
N SER A 89 -9.52 0.96 -11.84
CA SER A 89 -9.89 1.14 -10.42
C SER A 89 -10.88 0.08 -9.92
N GLY A 90 -11.84 -0.34 -10.75
CA GLY A 90 -12.76 -1.44 -10.42
C GLY A 90 -12.03 -2.78 -10.29
N ALA A 91 -11.08 -3.07 -11.18
CA ALA A 91 -10.24 -4.26 -11.12
C ALA A 91 -9.35 -4.27 -9.86
N TRP A 92 -8.77 -3.11 -9.50
CA TRP A 92 -7.99 -2.93 -8.28
C TRP A 92 -8.81 -3.19 -7.01
N ILE A 93 -9.98 -2.55 -6.88
CA ILE A 93 -10.86 -2.74 -5.72
C ILE A 93 -11.29 -4.21 -5.60
N LYS A 94 -11.58 -4.87 -6.73
CA LYS A 94 -11.93 -6.29 -6.74
C LYS A 94 -10.77 -7.17 -6.26
N TRP A 95 -9.54 -6.91 -6.74
CA TRP A 95 -8.36 -7.65 -6.32
C TRP A 95 -8.06 -7.45 -4.83
N ALA A 96 -8.12 -6.21 -4.34
CA ALA A 96 -7.96 -5.90 -2.91
C ALA A 96 -9.05 -6.57 -2.06
N GLY A 97 -10.29 -6.62 -2.54
CA GLY A 97 -11.38 -7.35 -1.88
C GLY A 97 -11.15 -8.86 -1.81
N SER A 98 -10.56 -9.47 -2.84
CA SER A 98 -10.15 -10.89 -2.79
C SER A 98 -9.06 -11.14 -1.75
N LEU A 99 -8.04 -10.28 -1.69
CA LEU A 99 -7.00 -10.33 -0.66
C LEU A 99 -7.61 -10.19 0.74
N GLN A 100 -8.49 -9.21 0.94
CA GLN A 100 -9.21 -9.00 2.20
C GLN A 100 -9.95 -10.26 2.66
N ASN A 101 -10.72 -10.88 1.75
CA ASN A 101 -11.48 -12.08 2.04
C ASN A 101 -10.57 -13.25 2.42
N TYR A 102 -9.45 -13.41 1.70
CA TYR A 102 -8.46 -14.43 2.02
C TYR A 102 -7.87 -14.20 3.42
N LEU A 103 -7.34 -12.99 3.69
CA LEU A 103 -6.74 -12.67 4.98
C LEU A 103 -7.73 -12.81 6.14
N ASN A 104 -8.99 -12.39 5.98
CA ASN A 104 -10.01 -12.57 7.00
C ASN A 104 -10.31 -14.03 7.31
N LYS A 105 -10.38 -14.87 6.27
CA LYS A 105 -10.67 -16.30 6.44
C LYS A 105 -9.52 -17.05 7.11
N HIS A 106 -8.28 -16.65 6.83
CA HIS A 106 -7.09 -17.40 7.26
C HIS A 106 -6.44 -16.84 8.53
N LEU A 107 -6.54 -15.53 8.76
CA LEU A 107 -5.90 -14.82 9.87
C LEU A 107 -6.90 -14.20 10.86
N PHE A 108 -8.21 -14.28 10.58
CA PHE A 108 -9.27 -13.74 11.45
C PHE A 108 -9.15 -12.25 11.79
N LEU A 109 -8.57 -11.45 10.88
CA LEU A 109 -8.27 -10.03 11.12
C LEU A 109 -9.50 -9.13 11.19
N GLY A 110 -10.67 -9.57 10.71
CA GLY A 110 -11.90 -8.75 10.74
C GLY A 110 -11.85 -7.49 9.88
N LEU A 111 -11.00 -7.46 8.86
CA LEU A 111 -10.88 -6.37 7.89
C LEU A 111 -12.25 -6.11 7.26
N PHE A 112 -12.71 -4.87 7.31
CA PHE A 112 -14.07 -4.48 6.93
C PHE A 112 -14.11 -3.62 5.67
N SER A 113 -13.34 -2.54 5.65
CA SER A 113 -13.29 -1.61 4.52
C SER A 113 -11.86 -1.43 3.99
N PHE A 114 -11.75 -1.01 2.74
CA PHE A 114 -10.48 -0.69 2.10
C PHE A 114 -10.56 0.69 1.46
N GLU A 115 -9.59 1.54 1.76
CA GLU A 115 -9.44 2.85 1.11
C GLU A 115 -8.05 2.90 0.46
N SER A 116 -7.94 3.53 -0.71
CA SER A 116 -6.67 3.62 -1.43
C SER A 116 -6.62 4.82 -2.35
N HIS A 117 -5.41 5.27 -2.65
CA HIS A 117 -5.15 6.34 -3.60
C HIS A 117 -3.89 6.03 -4.41
N PHE A 118 -3.85 6.55 -5.63
CA PHE A 118 -2.58 6.76 -6.32
C PHE A 118 -1.78 7.81 -5.57
N SER A 119 -0.46 7.65 -5.55
CA SER A 119 0.50 8.61 -5.02
C SER A 119 1.52 8.91 -6.10
N HIS A 120 1.77 10.19 -6.32
CA HIS A 120 2.77 10.73 -7.22
C HIS A 120 3.81 11.51 -6.42
N TYR A 121 5.07 11.10 -6.56
CA TYR A 121 6.24 11.79 -6.01
C TYR A 121 7.05 12.28 -7.19
N GLY A 122 7.12 13.60 -7.38
CA GLY A 122 8.01 14.20 -8.35
C GLY A 122 9.46 14.12 -7.91
N LYS A 123 10.37 14.64 -8.75
CA LYS A 123 11.79 14.71 -8.40
C LYS A 123 12.02 15.52 -7.12
N GLY A 124 12.65 14.89 -6.14
CA GLY A 124 12.98 15.44 -4.83
C GLY A 124 11.89 15.22 -3.78
N ASP A 125 10.71 14.72 -4.16
CA ASP A 125 9.62 14.50 -3.21
C ASP A 125 9.90 13.32 -2.29
N PHE A 126 9.44 13.45 -1.05
CA PHE A 126 9.70 12.50 0.03
C PHE A 126 8.50 12.36 0.95
N TYR A 127 8.57 11.34 1.81
CA TYR A 127 7.72 11.25 2.99
C TYR A 127 8.56 10.78 4.16
N LYS A 128 8.76 11.65 5.15
CA LYS A 128 9.54 11.35 6.36
C LYS A 128 8.97 10.14 7.11
N GLN A 129 9.84 9.57 7.94
CA GLN A 129 9.49 8.46 8.82
C GLN A 129 8.20 8.72 9.62
N HIS A 130 7.23 7.82 9.45
CA HIS A 130 5.93 7.87 10.11
C HIS A 130 5.38 6.46 10.33
N LYS A 131 4.27 6.36 11.09
CA LYS A 131 3.41 5.17 11.16
C LYS A 131 2.07 5.50 10.52
N ASP A 132 1.45 4.50 9.89
CA ASP A 132 0.13 4.67 9.27
C ASP A 132 -1.02 4.64 10.29
N ALA A 133 -0.77 4.02 11.44
CA ALA A 133 -1.66 3.99 12.58
C ALA A 133 -0.87 4.08 13.89
N PHE A 134 -1.48 4.69 14.89
CA PHE A 134 -0.98 4.70 16.27
C PHE A 134 -1.86 3.79 17.12
N LYS A 135 -1.25 3.09 18.07
CA LYS A 135 -1.93 2.12 18.95
C LYS A 135 -3.17 2.75 19.58
N GLY A 136 -4.33 2.13 19.36
CA GLY A 136 -5.61 2.56 19.96
C GLY A 136 -6.28 3.76 19.29
N GLU A 137 -5.62 4.41 18.33
CA GLU A 137 -6.17 5.51 17.54
C GLU A 137 -6.42 5.12 16.08
N GLY A 138 -5.92 3.95 15.66
CA GLY A 138 -6.08 3.41 14.32
C GLY A 138 -7.21 2.41 14.20
N ASN A 139 -8.05 2.58 13.17
CA ASN A 139 -8.80 1.45 12.63
C ASN A 139 -8.12 0.85 11.39
N ARG A 140 -6.97 1.36 10.96
CA ARG A 140 -6.14 0.77 9.89
C ARG A 140 -5.31 -0.37 10.47
N VAL A 141 -5.54 -1.58 9.98
CA VAL A 141 -4.87 -2.81 10.45
C VAL A 141 -3.69 -3.15 9.55
N LEU A 142 -3.90 -3.08 8.24
CA LEU A 142 -2.88 -3.39 7.24
C LEU A 142 -2.74 -2.24 6.26
N SER A 143 -1.49 -1.91 5.99
CA SER A 143 -1.08 -1.03 4.91
C SER A 143 -0.69 -1.88 3.70
N VAL A 144 -1.09 -1.45 2.51
CA VAL A 144 -0.76 -2.05 1.22
C VAL A 144 -0.14 -0.99 0.34
N VAL A 145 1.05 -1.26 -0.19
CA VAL A 145 1.72 -0.41 -1.18
C VAL A 145 1.96 -1.23 -2.44
N VAL A 146 1.56 -0.70 -3.59
CA VAL A 146 1.82 -1.32 -4.90
C VAL A 146 2.54 -0.33 -5.79
N TYR A 147 3.63 -0.75 -6.40
CA TYR A 147 4.45 0.11 -7.23
C TYR A 147 4.12 -0.01 -8.72
N LEU A 148 4.24 1.11 -9.43
CA LEU A 148 3.86 1.25 -10.83
C LEU A 148 4.97 1.91 -11.67
N ASN A 149 6.24 1.66 -11.33
CA ASN A 149 7.36 2.30 -12.00
C ASN A 149 8.13 1.31 -12.87
N GLN A 150 8.08 1.52 -14.19
CA GLN A 150 8.83 0.70 -15.14
C GLN A 150 10.31 1.12 -15.15
N ASP A 151 11.19 0.14 -15.30
CA ASP A 151 12.64 0.32 -15.42
C ASP A 151 13.24 1.16 -14.28
N TRP A 152 12.92 0.81 -13.03
CA TRP A 152 13.44 1.50 -11.84
C TRP A 152 14.75 0.89 -11.36
N SER A 153 15.76 1.73 -11.21
CA SER A 153 17.08 1.36 -10.71
C SER A 153 17.35 1.95 -9.32
N LEU A 154 18.42 1.49 -8.66
CA LEU A 154 18.88 2.09 -7.40
C LEU A 154 19.35 3.54 -7.57
N GLU A 155 19.77 3.92 -8.79
CA GLU A 155 20.25 5.28 -9.06
C GLU A 155 19.10 6.29 -9.11
N ASP A 156 17.86 5.84 -9.28
CA ASP A 156 16.67 6.69 -9.33
C ASP A 156 16.17 7.12 -7.93
N GLY A 157 16.71 6.53 -6.85
CA GLY A 157 16.25 6.78 -5.47
C GLY A 157 14.80 6.35 -5.23
N GLY A 158 14.07 7.06 -4.38
CA GLY A 158 12.62 6.83 -4.19
C GLY A 158 12.26 5.56 -3.42
N GLU A 159 13.19 4.93 -2.73
CA GLU A 159 12.94 3.68 -2.02
C GLU A 159 12.00 3.88 -0.83
N LEU A 160 11.20 2.85 -0.54
CA LEU A 160 10.53 2.73 0.75
C LEU A 160 11.50 2.08 1.74
N ILE A 161 11.73 2.75 2.87
CA ILE A 161 12.49 2.19 3.99
C ILE A 161 11.50 1.81 5.08
N ILE A 162 11.54 0.55 5.51
CA ILE A 162 10.74 0.02 6.61
C ILE A 162 11.67 -0.29 7.78
N TYR A 163 11.26 0.09 8.99
CA TYR A 163 12.00 -0.12 10.23
C TYR A 163 11.25 -1.11 11.13
N PRO A 164 11.56 -2.42 11.07
CA PRO A 164 11.06 -3.37 12.05
C PRO A 164 11.49 -2.96 13.47
N GLU A 165 10.54 -2.92 14.42
CA GLU A 165 10.90 -2.79 15.84
C GLU A 165 11.73 -4.01 16.26
N GLN A 166 12.86 -3.80 16.93
CA GLN A 166 13.62 -4.87 17.59
C GLN A 166 13.28 -4.87 19.08
N ASP A 167 13.26 -6.06 19.68
CA ASP A 167 13.29 -6.20 21.14
C ASP A 167 14.54 -5.50 21.69
N LEU A 168 14.32 -4.37 22.35
CA LEU A 168 15.34 -3.56 23.02
C LEU A 168 16.07 -4.34 24.13
N ASP A 169 15.59 -5.53 24.51
CA ASP A 169 16.13 -6.37 25.59
C ASP A 169 17.48 -7.04 25.27
N SER A 170 17.94 -7.03 24.02
CA SER A 170 19.19 -7.71 23.63
C SER A 170 20.44 -6.81 23.59
N GLY A 171 20.31 -5.50 23.78
CA GLY A 171 21.43 -4.56 24.01
C GLY A 171 22.51 -4.45 22.91
N ILE A 172 22.41 -5.25 21.84
CA ILE A 172 23.37 -5.31 20.73
C ILE A 172 22.56 -5.58 19.46
N ILE A 173 22.17 -4.53 18.73
CA ILE A 173 22.20 -4.38 17.27
C ILE A 173 21.57 -3.01 16.95
N ALA A 174 22.31 -2.19 16.22
CA ALA A 174 21.77 -0.98 15.61
C ALA A 174 20.89 -1.37 14.41
N GLY A 175 19.59 -1.06 14.51
CA GLY A 175 18.60 -0.86 13.45
C GLY A 175 18.73 -1.69 12.17
N ASN A 176 18.01 -2.82 12.10
CA ASN A 176 17.73 -3.44 10.82
C ASN A 176 16.75 -2.55 10.04
N LYS A 177 17.07 -2.24 8.78
CA LYS A 177 16.17 -1.51 7.87
C LYS A 177 15.95 -2.35 6.62
N ILE A 178 14.72 -2.32 6.11
CA ILE A 178 14.37 -3.00 4.87
C ILE A 178 14.18 -1.94 3.80
N THR A 179 14.94 -2.05 2.71
CA THR A 179 14.85 -1.17 1.56
C THR A 179 14.04 -1.85 0.46
N VAL A 180 12.98 -1.21 -0.02
CA VAL A 180 12.17 -1.70 -1.14
C VAL A 180 12.31 -0.76 -2.33
N ILE A 181 12.82 -1.30 -3.44
CA ILE A 181 12.91 -0.60 -4.72
C ILE A 181 11.50 -0.57 -5.35
N PRO A 182 11.00 0.60 -5.80
CA PRO A 182 9.61 0.76 -6.22
C PRO A 182 9.35 0.26 -7.66
N ASN A 183 9.81 -0.94 -8.01
CA ASN A 183 9.59 -1.52 -9.34
C ASN A 183 8.14 -1.94 -9.57
N ALA A 184 7.63 -1.71 -10.79
CA ALA A 184 6.27 -2.05 -11.19
C ALA A 184 5.89 -3.49 -10.81
N GLY A 185 4.68 -3.66 -10.27
CA GLY A 185 4.16 -4.96 -9.82
C GLY A 185 4.66 -5.43 -8.46
N THR A 186 5.59 -4.71 -7.84
CA THR A 186 6.01 -4.99 -6.46
C THR A 186 4.89 -4.62 -5.47
N ILE A 187 4.58 -5.54 -4.56
CA ILE A 187 3.57 -5.39 -3.51
C ILE A 187 4.27 -5.44 -2.15
N VAL A 188 3.91 -4.51 -1.28
CA VAL A 188 4.32 -4.48 0.12
C VAL A 188 3.06 -4.46 0.98
N VAL A 189 2.98 -5.35 1.96
CA VAL A 189 1.90 -5.38 2.95
C VAL A 189 2.50 -5.42 4.34
N PHE A 190 2.04 -4.59 5.28
CA PHE A 190 2.56 -4.60 6.65
C PHE A 190 1.51 -4.16 7.68
N LEU A 191 1.71 -4.54 8.94
CA LEU A 191 0.87 -4.12 10.06
C LEU A 191 1.01 -2.61 10.28
N SER A 192 -0.09 -1.86 10.13
CA SER A 192 -0.06 -0.39 10.08
C SER A 192 0.45 0.28 11.37
N GLU A 193 0.30 -0.38 12.53
CA GLU A 193 0.70 0.14 13.84
C GLU A 193 2.16 -0.21 14.23
N GLU A 194 2.77 -1.19 13.56
CA GLU A 194 4.03 -1.78 14.00
C GLU A 194 5.24 -1.25 13.25
N PHE A 195 5.09 -0.89 11.97
CA PHE A 195 6.22 -0.60 11.10
C PHE A 195 6.34 0.89 10.76
N PRO A 196 7.16 1.66 11.49
CA PRO A 196 7.62 2.94 10.99
C PRO A 196 8.24 2.78 9.60
N HIS A 197 7.99 3.73 8.73
CA HIS A 197 8.53 3.72 7.37
C HIS A 197 8.66 5.13 6.79
N GLU A 198 9.56 5.28 5.83
CA GLU A 198 9.77 6.53 5.08
C GLU A 198 9.93 6.27 3.59
N VAL A 199 9.63 7.28 2.78
CA VAL A 199 9.91 7.29 1.33
C VAL A 199 11.06 8.27 1.11
N LEU A 200 12.18 7.75 0.61
CA LEU A 200 13.34 8.56 0.27
C LEU A 200 13.05 9.44 -0.95
N PRO A 201 13.77 10.57 -1.12
CA PRO A 201 13.65 11.40 -2.29
C PRO A 201 13.84 10.62 -3.59
N ALA A 202 12.90 10.75 -4.53
CA ALA A 202 13.03 10.20 -5.88
C ALA A 202 13.76 11.17 -6.81
N LEU A 203 14.47 10.68 -7.83
CA LEU A 203 15.15 11.52 -8.83
C LEU A 203 14.34 11.69 -10.14
N ARG A 204 13.22 10.98 -10.25
CA ARG A 204 12.22 11.05 -11.32
C ARG A 204 10.84 10.72 -10.78
N ASP A 205 9.80 10.89 -11.59
CA ASP A 205 8.41 10.64 -11.18
C ASP A 205 8.24 9.20 -10.69
N ARG A 206 7.78 9.08 -9.44
CA ARG A 206 7.54 7.83 -8.74
C ARG A 206 6.05 7.71 -8.42
N TYR A 207 5.48 6.64 -8.92
CA TYR A 207 4.09 6.28 -8.77
C TYR A 207 3.91 5.04 -7.89
N ALA A 208 2.91 5.09 -7.02
CA ALA A 208 2.48 3.96 -6.22
C ALA A 208 0.97 4.04 -6.00
N ILE A 209 0.38 2.94 -5.54
CA ILE A 209 -0.90 2.93 -4.84
C ILE A 209 -0.58 2.71 -3.37
N ALA A 210 -1.08 3.58 -2.49
CA ALA A 210 -1.12 3.33 -1.06
C ALA A 210 -2.58 3.04 -0.66
N GLY A 211 -2.78 2.04 0.18
CA GLY A 211 -4.11 1.68 0.67
C GLY A 211 -4.08 1.04 2.04
N TRP A 212 -5.23 1.07 2.71
CA TRP A 212 -5.36 0.60 4.08
C TRP A 212 -6.62 -0.22 4.27
N PHE A 213 -6.46 -1.43 4.81
CA PHE A 213 -7.57 -2.23 5.31
C PHE A 213 -7.92 -1.80 6.73
N ARG A 214 -9.22 -1.62 6.99
CA ARG A 214 -9.71 -1.04 8.23
C ARG A 214 -10.72 -1.93 8.95
N LEU A 215 -10.76 -1.89 10.28
CA LEU A 215 -11.84 -2.47 11.08
C LEU A 215 -13.09 -1.60 11.04
N ASN A 216 -14.25 -2.23 11.26
CA ASN A 216 -15.47 -1.51 11.57
C ASN A 216 -15.45 -1.05 13.03
N THR A 217 -15.26 0.24 13.26
CA THR A 217 -15.30 0.89 14.58
C THR A 217 -16.62 1.63 14.82
N SER A 218 -17.65 1.38 14.01
CA SER A 218 -18.96 1.99 14.18
C SER A 218 -19.62 1.50 15.48
N ILE A 219 -19.48 2.27 16.56
CA ILE A 219 -20.17 2.07 17.84
C ILE A 219 -21.11 3.26 18.07
N ALA A 220 -22.38 2.98 18.36
CA ALA A 220 -23.39 3.90 18.89
C ALA A 220 -23.27 5.38 18.42
N ASN A 221 -23.71 5.66 17.18
CA ASN A 221 -23.80 6.98 16.52
C ASN A 221 -22.53 7.59 15.91
N ASN A 222 -21.39 6.89 15.86
CA ASN A 222 -20.24 7.34 15.07
C ASN A 222 -20.00 6.39 13.88
N ILE A 223 -20.10 6.89 12.65
CA ILE A 223 -19.90 6.11 11.41
C ILE A 223 -18.43 6.20 11.01
N ASP A 224 -17.77 5.05 10.80
CA ASP A 224 -16.39 4.96 10.31
C ASP A 224 -16.31 3.89 9.19
N PRO A 225 -15.93 4.23 7.94
CA PRO A 225 -15.44 5.52 7.47
C PRO A 225 -16.50 6.63 7.53
N PRO A 226 -16.13 7.89 7.88
CA PRO A 226 -17.01 9.02 7.64
C PRO A 226 -17.33 9.12 6.14
N ARG A 227 -18.60 9.41 5.82
CA ARG A 227 -19.05 9.65 4.44
C ARG A 227 -18.47 10.93 3.85
#